data_AF-H3GQS9-F1
#
_entry.id   AF-H3GQS9-F1
#
_cell.length_a   1.000
_cell.length_b   1.000
_cell.length_c   1.000
_cell.angle_alpha   90.00
_cell.angle_beta   90.00
_cell.angle_gamma   90.00
#
_symmetry.space_group_name_H-M   'P 1'
#
loop_
_entity.id
_entity.type
_entity.pdbx_description
1 polymer ?
#
loop_
_entity_poly.entity_id
_entity_poly.type
_entity_poly.pdbx_seq_one_letter_code
_entity_poly.pdbx_strand_id
1 'polypeptide(L)'
;MVNQALSTSGGASYGTNSNSESAPFIKSSQSIPQRRLGQWYTNMFMINFLEFATESSRGIVLPTLFLYTTSLGGDLAFMGIINALFSLGRLFSSTVFGWMCDRYSFRSVYLISTSICLAGNIIYLIADSHMAGSLTALAASRFIVGFGGGNRSVCRADVASMTTINQRLPYLTILVGVVFLGYALTPGLGSLVADTDLLFCGVHFNKFTSPGMILVLLNVLTVFGILTVYDDSITVQDGPEEEEAEDGQVSNTLNNPTLLPEHIVNIGVGVFIFLNFNTRGILSVFETVNVPLFIEATGSDPESVSAVVDASNFQFYLGLLGLLSYFAIEYFRHSIRDENWVHLGFGMVLAGNVLLAMAPEDLTFTQLSLAEILVWSVGCPISTTVVLAAFSKLLGGRPQGMFMGLLGSAACISRCVLPLLPAVVPTLAPVFWVNIVLCASSIVLLWWYTGLVHRTKMALLADVESAYRAVSPPNDPRSPLGSDKADFPEND
;
A
#
# COMPACT_ATOMS: atom_id res chain seq x y z
N MET A 1 30.05 27.52 66.27
CA MET A 1 31.13 26.65 65.77
C MET A 1 30.54 25.26 65.58
N VAL A 2 30.74 24.46 64.55
CA VAL A 2 31.50 24.47 63.30
C VAL A 2 31.07 23.14 62.63
N ASN A 3 30.86 23.18 61.30
CA ASN A 3 30.95 22.11 60.29
C ASN A 3 30.13 20.80 60.40
N GLN A 4 29.37 20.36 59.39
CA GLN A 4 29.61 19.99 57.98
C GLN A 4 29.82 18.47 57.78
N ALA A 5 29.10 17.93 56.78
CA ALA A 5 29.27 16.69 55.98
C ALA A 5 28.04 15.77 56.07
N LEU A 6 27.53 15.05 55.05
CA LEU A 6 27.53 15.05 53.58
C LEU A 6 26.85 13.71 53.17
N SER A 7 26.32 13.62 51.95
CA SER A 7 25.82 12.44 51.20
C SER A 7 24.38 11.96 51.54
N THR A 8 23.35 12.16 50.71
CA THR A 8 23.01 11.75 49.31
C THR A 8 22.55 10.29 49.14
N SER A 9 21.23 10.12 49.00
CA SER A 9 20.61 9.13 48.10
C SER A 9 19.38 9.77 47.45
N GLY A 10 19.45 10.05 46.14
CA GLY A 10 18.34 10.57 45.35
C GLY A 10 17.54 9.42 44.75
N GLY A 11 16.27 9.31 45.15
CA GLY A 11 15.24 8.50 44.50
C GLY A 11 14.17 9.40 43.90
N ALA A 12 13.87 9.16 42.62
CA ALA A 12 12.64 9.43 41.88
C ALA A 12 11.87 10.74 42.15
N SER A 13 11.80 11.61 41.13
CA SER A 13 10.64 12.48 40.93
C SER A 13 10.26 12.52 39.46
N TYR A 14 9.04 12.08 39.17
CA TYR A 14 8.32 12.38 37.93
C TYR A 14 8.23 13.90 37.75
N GLY A 15 8.56 14.38 36.56
CA GLY A 15 8.46 15.78 36.16
C GLY A 15 7.76 15.88 34.81
N THR A 16 6.49 16.27 34.85
CA THR A 16 5.69 16.75 33.72
C THR A 16 6.31 18.05 33.19
N ASN A 17 6.92 18.00 32.00
CA ASN A 17 7.29 19.21 31.26
C ASN A 17 6.17 19.59 30.28
N SER A 18 5.48 20.68 30.66
CA SER A 18 4.97 21.79 29.85
C SER A 18 4.79 21.59 28.34
N ASN A 19 3.54 21.72 27.89
CA ASN A 19 3.08 22.36 26.65
C ASN A 19 4.15 22.60 25.57
N SER A 20 4.38 21.60 24.71
CA SER A 20 4.79 21.87 23.33
C SER A 20 3.53 21.92 22.47
N GLU A 21 2.95 23.12 22.32
CA GLU A 21 2.18 23.40 21.11
C GLU A 21 3.09 23.07 19.92
N SER A 22 2.63 22.18 19.05
CA SER A 22 3.33 21.81 17.82
C SER A 22 3.33 23.01 16.87
N ALA A 23 4.29 23.93 17.07
CA ALA A 23 4.58 24.96 16.10
C ALA A 23 4.99 24.29 14.78
N PRO A 24 4.46 24.71 13.62
CA PRO A 24 4.92 24.21 12.34
C PRO A 24 6.43 24.50 12.21
N PHE A 25 7.21 23.47 11.87
CA PHE A 25 8.65 23.61 11.68
C PHE A 25 8.92 24.48 10.45
N ILE A 26 9.21 25.76 10.66
CA ILE A 26 9.62 26.71 9.62
C ILE A 26 11.12 26.54 9.39
N LYS A 27 11.52 26.25 8.15
CA LYS A 27 12.93 26.09 7.75
C LYS A 27 13.66 27.42 7.93
N SER A 28 14.84 27.42 8.56
CA SER A 28 15.65 28.64 8.66
C SER A 28 16.24 28.98 7.29
N SER A 29 16.27 30.27 6.94
CA SER A 29 16.73 30.82 5.65
C SER A 29 18.25 30.71 5.43
N GLN A 30 18.93 29.69 5.97
CA GLN A 30 20.36 29.47 5.74
C GLN A 30 20.56 28.66 4.46
N SER A 31 21.51 29.09 3.62
CA SER A 31 21.83 28.40 2.37
C SER A 31 22.37 26.99 2.64
N ILE A 32 21.68 25.99 2.09
CA ILE A 32 22.02 24.58 2.30
C ILE A 32 23.27 24.25 1.46
N PRO A 33 24.32 23.64 2.04
CA PRO A 33 25.45 23.17 1.25
C PRO A 33 24.98 22.17 0.19
N GLN A 34 25.32 22.41 -1.09
CA GLN A 34 24.90 21.55 -2.22
C GLN A 34 25.19 20.07 -2.00
N ARG A 35 26.27 19.75 -1.28
CA ARG A 35 26.64 18.37 -0.90
C ARG A 35 25.59 17.71 -0.01
N ARG A 36 25.04 18.42 0.98
CA ARG A 36 24.02 17.88 1.92
C ARG A 36 22.70 17.65 1.20
N LEU A 37 22.32 18.55 0.29
CA LEU A 37 21.15 18.35 -0.59
C LEU A 37 21.31 17.11 -1.48
N GLY A 38 22.49 16.90 -2.06
CA GLY A 38 22.80 15.69 -2.83
C GLY A 38 22.71 14.39 -1.99
N GLN A 39 23.20 14.43 -0.75
CA GLN A 39 23.06 13.31 0.20
C GLN A 39 21.59 13.06 0.58
N TRP A 40 20.78 14.11 0.72
CA TRP A 40 19.35 13.98 0.99
C TRP A 40 18.62 13.23 -0.12
N TYR A 41 18.86 13.61 -1.39
CA TYR A 41 18.29 12.89 -2.54
C TYR A 41 18.79 11.44 -2.61
N THR A 42 20.03 11.22 -2.19
CA THR A 42 20.64 9.89 -2.16
C THR A 42 19.97 9.01 -1.09
N ASN A 43 19.72 9.52 0.12
CA ASN A 43 18.93 8.81 1.14
C ASN A 43 17.52 8.51 0.64
N MET A 44 16.84 9.47 0.00
CA MET A 44 15.52 9.23 -0.60
C MET A 44 15.56 8.12 -1.64
N PHE A 45 16.56 8.12 -2.52
CA PHE A 45 16.76 7.04 -3.48
C PHE A 45 16.98 5.70 -2.78
N MET A 46 17.80 5.64 -1.72
CA MET A 46 18.06 4.42 -0.97
C MET A 46 16.80 3.86 -0.29
N ILE A 47 15.96 4.71 0.30
CA ILE A 47 14.68 4.30 0.90
C ILE A 47 13.76 3.70 -0.18
N ASN A 48 13.66 4.35 -1.34
CA ASN A 48 12.87 3.86 -2.45
C ASN A 48 13.43 2.55 -3.02
N PHE A 49 14.75 2.44 -3.18
CA PHE A 49 15.40 1.23 -3.68
C PHE A 49 15.21 0.03 -2.72
N LEU A 50 15.28 0.25 -1.41
CA LEU A 50 14.96 -0.75 -0.40
C LEU A 50 13.52 -1.26 -0.53
N GLU A 51 12.54 -0.34 -0.64
CA GLU A 51 11.12 -0.71 -0.79
C GLU A 51 10.88 -1.44 -2.13
N PHE A 52 11.53 -0.99 -3.21
CA PHE A 52 11.52 -1.64 -4.51
C PHE A 52 12.02 -3.09 -4.40
N ALA A 53 13.21 -3.32 -3.83
CA ALA A 53 13.81 -4.65 -3.68
C ALA A 53 12.94 -5.58 -2.82
N THR A 54 12.35 -5.02 -1.77
CA THR A 54 11.43 -5.72 -0.87
C THR A 54 10.17 -6.20 -1.61
N GLU A 55 9.53 -5.34 -2.40
CA GLU A 55 8.33 -5.72 -3.16
C GLU A 55 8.63 -6.56 -4.40
N SER A 56 9.81 -6.39 -4.99
CA SER A 56 10.33 -7.25 -6.06
C SER A 56 10.38 -8.71 -5.63
N SER A 57 10.62 -8.98 -4.34
CA SER A 57 10.61 -10.34 -3.78
C SER A 57 9.25 -11.03 -3.86
N ARG A 58 8.16 -10.26 -4.01
CA ARG A 58 6.84 -10.80 -4.33
C ARG A 58 6.60 -10.87 -5.85
N GLY A 59 6.93 -9.81 -6.59
CA GLY A 59 6.64 -9.72 -8.02
C GLY A 59 7.43 -10.71 -8.89
N ILE A 60 8.74 -10.83 -8.67
CA ILE A 60 9.65 -11.66 -9.51
C ILE A 60 9.26 -13.14 -9.49
N VAL A 61 8.81 -13.64 -8.34
CA VAL A 61 8.45 -15.06 -8.17
C VAL A 61 7.00 -15.34 -8.57
N LEU A 62 6.16 -14.32 -8.74
CA LEU A 62 4.72 -14.49 -8.95
C LEU A 62 4.36 -15.38 -10.16
N PRO A 63 5.02 -15.26 -11.34
CA PRO A 63 4.73 -16.13 -12.48
C PRO A 63 5.16 -17.58 -12.30
N THR A 64 6.21 -17.81 -11.52
CA THR A 64 6.85 -19.14 -11.38
C THR A 64 6.37 -19.89 -10.16
N LEU A 65 5.81 -19.21 -9.14
CA LEU A 65 5.57 -19.80 -7.83
C LEU A 65 4.59 -20.98 -7.84
N PHE A 66 3.55 -20.93 -8.67
CA PHE A 66 2.63 -22.05 -8.85
C PHE A 66 3.36 -23.26 -9.44
N LEU A 67 4.01 -23.09 -10.59
CA LEU A 67 4.72 -24.17 -11.28
C LEU A 67 5.87 -24.72 -10.43
N TYR A 68 6.55 -23.86 -9.67
CA TYR A 68 7.57 -24.27 -8.73
C TYR A 68 6.98 -25.14 -7.62
N THR A 69 5.87 -24.73 -7.02
CA THR A 69 5.17 -25.51 -5.98
C THR A 69 4.77 -26.89 -6.51
N THR A 70 4.18 -26.94 -7.71
CA THR A 70 3.77 -28.20 -8.36
C THR A 70 4.97 -29.09 -8.69
N SER A 71 6.10 -28.52 -9.12
CA SER A 71 7.34 -29.28 -9.38
C SER A 71 7.93 -29.94 -8.13
N LEU A 72 7.63 -29.41 -6.93
CA LEU A 72 8.02 -29.97 -5.64
C LEU A 72 6.98 -30.95 -5.07
N GLY A 73 5.91 -31.26 -5.82
CA GLY A 73 4.82 -32.14 -5.39
C GLY A 73 3.72 -31.46 -4.58
N GLY A 74 3.69 -30.13 -4.55
CA GLY A 74 2.61 -29.35 -3.95
C GLY A 74 1.43 -29.17 -4.90
N ASP A 75 0.35 -28.61 -4.38
CA ASP A 75 -0.89 -28.34 -5.12
C ASP A 75 -1.30 -26.86 -5.00
N LEU A 76 -2.48 -26.53 -5.53
CA LEU A 76 -3.06 -25.18 -5.43
C LEU A 76 -3.28 -24.77 -3.96
N ALA A 77 -3.55 -25.72 -3.06
CA ALA A 77 -3.70 -25.47 -1.64
C ALA A 77 -2.39 -25.00 -1.01
N PHE A 78 -1.30 -25.68 -1.32
CA PHE A 78 0.02 -25.30 -0.84
C PHE A 78 0.47 -23.94 -1.40
N MET A 79 0.15 -23.63 -2.66
CA MET A 79 0.38 -22.31 -3.24
C MET A 79 -0.36 -21.21 -2.47
N GLY A 80 -1.64 -21.43 -2.12
CA GLY A 80 -2.41 -20.53 -1.26
C GLY A 80 -1.75 -20.32 0.12
N ILE A 81 -1.27 -21.40 0.74
CA ILE A 81 -0.55 -21.35 2.04
C ILE A 81 0.74 -20.54 1.93
N ILE A 82 1.53 -20.74 0.87
CA ILE A 82 2.74 -19.96 0.62
C ILE A 82 2.43 -18.45 0.51
N ASN A 83 1.41 -18.08 -0.27
CA ASN A 83 0.99 -16.69 -0.43
C ASN A 83 0.51 -16.08 0.91
N ALA A 84 -0.18 -16.88 1.72
CA ALA A 84 -0.62 -16.50 3.06
C ALA A 84 0.56 -16.30 4.03
N LEU A 85 1.53 -17.21 4.04
CA LEU A 85 2.71 -17.16 4.92
C LEU A 85 3.55 -15.90 4.68
N PHE A 86 3.71 -15.48 3.44
CA PHE A 86 4.38 -14.21 3.12
C PHE A 86 3.66 -13.02 3.77
N SER A 87 2.33 -12.96 3.66
CA SER A 87 1.53 -11.89 4.24
C SER A 87 1.52 -11.95 5.78
N LEU A 88 1.55 -13.16 6.33
CA LEU A 88 1.59 -13.41 7.78
C LEU A 88 2.92 -12.94 8.39
N GLY A 89 4.05 -13.28 7.75
CA GLY A 89 5.37 -12.79 8.16
C GLY A 89 5.39 -11.27 8.23
N ARG A 90 4.87 -10.62 7.18
CA ARG A 90 4.78 -9.15 7.08
C ARG A 90 3.91 -8.51 8.16
N LEU A 91 2.79 -9.15 8.49
CA LEU A 91 1.90 -8.68 9.55
C LEU A 91 2.62 -8.62 10.88
N PHE A 92 3.29 -9.70 11.27
CA PHE A 92 4.04 -9.74 12.53
C PHE A 92 5.20 -8.75 12.55
N SER A 93 6.01 -8.75 11.50
CA SER A 93 7.20 -7.89 11.47
C SER A 93 6.89 -6.41 11.37
N SER A 94 5.74 -6.01 10.81
CA SER A 94 5.34 -4.59 10.77
C SER A 94 5.25 -3.96 12.16
N THR A 95 4.79 -4.72 13.16
CA THR A 95 4.74 -4.27 14.56
C THR A 95 6.13 -4.29 15.21
N VAL A 96 6.91 -5.34 14.94
CA VAL A 96 8.28 -5.49 15.47
C VAL A 96 9.18 -4.36 14.97
N PHE A 97 9.19 -4.11 13.66
CA PHE A 97 10.01 -3.06 13.05
C PHE A 97 9.52 -1.66 13.36
N GLY A 98 8.20 -1.46 13.52
CA GLY A 98 7.66 -0.20 14.04
C GLY A 98 8.22 0.11 15.43
N TRP A 99 8.18 -0.87 16.35
CA TRP A 99 8.78 -0.74 17.68
C TRP A 99 10.31 -0.55 17.65
N MET A 100 11.02 -1.22 16.74
CA MET A 100 12.46 -1.06 16.59
C MET A 100 12.83 0.33 16.08
N CYS A 101 12.02 0.89 15.17
CA CYS A 101 12.22 2.23 14.61
C CYS A 101 12.17 3.33 15.69
N ASP A 102 11.41 3.12 16.77
CA ASP A 102 11.33 4.07 17.89
C ASP A 102 12.57 4.01 18.81
N ARG A 103 13.39 2.96 18.71
CA ARG A 103 14.49 2.66 19.67
C ARG A 103 15.87 2.60 19.03
N TYR A 104 15.93 2.33 17.74
CA TYR A 104 17.15 2.14 16.97
C TYR A 104 17.12 3.06 15.74
N SER A 105 18.29 3.29 15.11
CA SER A 105 18.35 4.08 13.89
C SER A 105 17.65 3.38 12.71
N PHE A 106 17.14 4.17 11.75
CA PHE A 106 16.54 3.67 10.52
C PHE A 106 17.49 2.70 9.79
N ARG A 107 18.76 3.06 9.67
CA ARG A 107 19.81 2.20 9.10
C ARG A 107 19.87 0.82 9.76
N SER A 108 19.79 0.75 11.10
CA SER A 108 19.84 -0.52 11.83
C SER A 108 18.64 -1.39 11.51
N VAL A 109 17.45 -0.81 11.45
CA VAL A 109 16.21 -1.53 11.11
C VAL A 109 16.25 -2.02 9.66
N TYR A 110 16.72 -1.19 8.73
CA TYR A 110 16.90 -1.57 7.33
C TYR A 110 17.86 -2.75 7.17
N LEU A 111 19.06 -2.70 7.78
CA LEU A 111 20.02 -3.80 7.69
C LEU A 111 19.47 -5.11 8.23
N ILE A 112 18.76 -5.09 9.36
CA ILE A 112 18.14 -6.29 9.93
C ILE A 112 17.03 -6.82 9.01
N SER A 113 16.13 -5.95 8.56
CA SER A 113 15.01 -6.34 7.69
C SER A 113 15.48 -6.93 6.35
N THR A 114 16.45 -6.29 5.68
CA THR A 114 17.01 -6.77 4.41
C THR A 114 17.84 -8.03 4.60
N SER A 115 18.56 -8.19 5.72
CA SER A 115 19.29 -9.44 6.02
C SER A 115 18.35 -10.62 6.21
N ILE A 116 17.19 -10.40 6.84
CA ILE A 116 16.13 -11.41 6.95
C ILE A 116 15.59 -11.76 5.56
N CYS A 117 15.28 -10.75 4.72
CA CYS A 117 14.88 -10.98 3.32
C CYS A 117 15.94 -11.77 2.52
N LEU A 118 17.22 -11.44 2.68
CA LEU A 118 18.33 -12.13 2.02
C LEU A 118 18.38 -13.60 2.43
N ALA A 119 18.30 -13.89 3.73
CA ALA A 119 18.26 -15.27 4.22
C ALA A 119 17.08 -16.04 3.65
N GLY A 120 15.88 -15.44 3.62
CA GLY A 120 14.70 -16.05 3.02
C GLY A 120 14.87 -16.31 1.52
N ASN A 121 15.45 -15.39 0.76
CA ASN A 121 15.68 -15.57 -0.67
C ASN A 121 16.78 -16.59 -0.98
N ILE A 122 17.78 -16.77 -0.09
CA ILE A 122 18.73 -17.87 -0.16
C ILE A 122 18.02 -19.21 0.07
N ILE A 123 17.12 -19.30 1.06
CA ILE A 123 16.33 -20.53 1.30
C ILE A 123 15.45 -20.86 0.09
N TYR A 124 14.85 -19.85 -0.54
CA TYR A 124 14.09 -20.04 -1.77
C TYR A 124 14.96 -20.61 -2.89
N LEU A 125 16.15 -20.05 -3.08
CA LEU A 125 17.07 -20.44 -4.14
C LEU A 125 17.53 -21.90 -4.02
N ILE A 126 17.67 -22.41 -2.80
CA ILE A 126 18.12 -23.78 -2.51
C ILE A 126 16.97 -24.79 -2.32
N ALA A 127 15.71 -24.35 -2.37
CA ALA A 127 14.54 -25.22 -2.15
C ALA A 127 14.29 -26.13 -3.37
N ASP A 128 15.24 -26.99 -3.69
CA ASP A 128 15.20 -27.84 -4.87
C ASP A 128 14.52 -29.20 -4.60
N SER A 129 14.10 -29.89 -5.66
CA SER A 129 13.43 -31.20 -5.60
C SER A 129 14.28 -32.29 -4.93
N HIS A 130 15.61 -32.16 -4.98
CA HIS A 130 16.55 -33.10 -4.35
C HIS A 130 16.69 -32.91 -2.82
N MET A 131 16.15 -31.81 -2.26
CA MET A 131 16.20 -31.55 -0.83
C MET A 131 14.99 -32.14 -0.10
N ALA A 132 15.24 -32.91 0.95
CA ALA A 132 14.18 -33.39 1.84
C ALA A 132 13.43 -32.20 2.47
N GLY A 133 12.11 -32.17 2.32
CA GLY A 133 11.28 -31.07 2.83
C GLY A 133 11.31 -29.79 1.98
N SER A 134 11.62 -29.89 0.68
CA SER A 134 11.63 -28.76 -0.27
C SER A 134 10.39 -27.86 -0.21
N LEU A 135 9.17 -28.42 -0.12
CA LEU A 135 7.94 -27.66 0.08
C LEU A 135 7.95 -26.84 1.37
N THR A 136 8.39 -27.45 2.48
CA THR A 136 8.47 -26.74 3.78
C THR A 136 9.54 -25.66 3.76
N ALA A 137 10.65 -25.88 3.06
CA ALA A 137 11.68 -24.87 2.86
C ALA A 137 11.17 -23.70 1.99
N LEU A 138 10.42 -23.99 0.93
CA LEU A 138 9.75 -22.97 0.11
C LEU A 138 8.77 -22.15 0.96
N ALA A 139 7.92 -22.80 1.76
CA ALA A 139 7.01 -22.14 2.69
C ALA A 139 7.75 -21.26 3.74
N ALA A 140 8.81 -21.80 4.34
CA ALA A 140 9.65 -21.07 5.28
C ALA A 140 10.34 -19.86 4.62
N SER A 141 10.85 -20.02 3.41
CA SER A 141 11.45 -18.93 2.62
C SER A 141 10.46 -17.78 2.46
N ARG A 142 9.20 -18.10 2.16
CA ARG A 142 8.14 -17.13 1.88
C ARG A 142 7.71 -16.39 3.13
N PHE A 143 7.60 -17.09 4.26
CA PHE A 143 7.40 -16.46 5.56
C PHE A 143 8.55 -15.52 5.93
N ILE A 144 9.80 -15.98 5.80
CA ILE A 144 11.00 -15.20 6.18
C ILE A 144 11.14 -13.94 5.31
N VAL A 145 10.97 -14.05 3.99
CA VAL A 145 10.97 -12.89 3.08
C VAL A 145 9.82 -11.94 3.43
N GLY A 146 8.63 -12.48 3.69
CA GLY A 146 7.48 -11.69 4.16
C GLY A 146 7.79 -10.92 5.44
N PHE A 147 8.43 -11.58 6.41
CA PHE A 147 8.89 -11.01 7.66
C PHE A 147 9.89 -9.87 7.42
N GLY A 148 10.94 -10.08 6.63
CA GLY A 148 11.87 -9.00 6.28
C GLY A 148 11.17 -7.82 5.58
N GLY A 149 10.13 -8.09 4.79
CA GLY A 149 9.38 -7.05 4.07
C GLY A 149 8.32 -6.29 4.87
N GLY A 150 8.30 -6.40 6.21
CA GLY A 150 7.43 -5.60 7.08
C GLY A 150 7.93 -4.18 7.37
N ASN A 151 9.05 -3.77 6.76
CA ASN A 151 9.70 -2.48 6.97
C ASN A 151 9.00 -1.30 6.26
N ARG A 152 7.92 -1.51 5.50
CA ARG A 152 7.19 -0.44 4.80
C ARG A 152 6.77 0.72 5.70
N SER A 153 6.33 0.44 6.93
CA SER A 153 5.97 1.49 7.91
C SER A 153 7.20 2.33 8.30
N VAL A 154 8.36 1.68 8.39
CA VAL A 154 9.66 2.31 8.67
C VAL A 154 10.07 3.22 7.52
N CYS A 155 9.96 2.75 6.27
CA CYS A 155 10.23 3.58 5.08
C CYS A 155 9.38 4.86 5.06
N ARG A 156 8.08 4.75 5.39
CA ARG A 156 7.20 5.93 5.48
C ARG A 156 7.59 6.87 6.62
N ALA A 157 7.98 6.33 7.77
CA ALA A 157 8.43 7.11 8.92
C ALA A 157 9.73 7.85 8.61
N ASP A 158 10.67 7.20 7.92
CA ASP A 158 11.93 7.78 7.50
C ASP A 158 11.72 8.94 6.51
N VAL A 159 10.94 8.71 5.44
CA VAL A 159 10.54 9.77 4.49
C VAL A 159 9.88 10.94 5.23
N ALA A 160 8.98 10.65 6.18
CA ALA A 160 8.31 11.68 6.97
C ALA A 160 9.24 12.46 7.90
N SER A 161 10.34 11.84 8.36
CA SER A 161 11.36 12.48 9.22
C SER A 161 12.29 13.40 8.43
N MET A 162 12.50 13.10 7.15
CA MET A 162 13.36 13.85 6.24
C MET A 162 12.61 14.91 5.41
N THR A 163 11.29 14.99 5.51
CA THR A 163 10.44 15.92 4.73
C THR A 163 9.61 16.80 5.65
N THR A 164 9.37 18.06 5.22
CA THR A 164 8.43 18.95 5.90
C THR A 164 6.98 18.55 5.60
N ILE A 165 6.04 19.03 6.40
CA ILE A 165 4.61 18.69 6.29
C ILE A 165 4.07 19.05 4.89
N ASN A 166 4.50 20.19 4.34
CA ASN A 166 4.01 20.72 3.06
C ASN A 166 4.50 19.89 1.85
N GLN A 167 5.75 19.41 1.89
CA GLN A 167 6.34 18.66 0.77
C GLN A 167 6.27 17.13 0.92
N ARG A 168 5.84 16.62 2.08
CA ARG A 168 5.83 15.17 2.39
C ARG A 168 4.98 14.34 1.45
N LEU A 169 3.80 14.86 1.07
CA LEU A 169 2.84 14.10 0.27
C LEU A 169 3.42 13.62 -1.06
N PRO A 170 4.05 14.47 -1.90
CA PRO A 170 4.76 14.04 -3.10
C PRO A 170 5.75 12.88 -2.88
N TYR A 171 6.60 12.96 -1.85
CA TYR A 171 7.61 11.92 -1.59
C TYR A 171 6.99 10.59 -1.11
N LEU A 172 5.93 10.66 -0.29
CA LEU A 172 5.17 9.46 0.08
C LEU A 172 4.45 8.84 -1.12
N THR A 173 3.97 9.66 -2.07
CA THR A 173 3.38 9.19 -3.32
C THR A 173 4.41 8.48 -4.19
N ILE A 174 5.63 9.03 -4.32
CA ILE A 174 6.74 8.37 -5.02
C ILE A 174 7.01 6.99 -4.40
N LEU A 175 7.09 6.90 -3.07
CA LEU A 175 7.30 5.63 -2.37
C LEU A 175 6.20 4.60 -2.70
N VAL A 176 4.93 5.00 -2.76
CA VAL A 176 3.83 4.12 -3.17
C VAL A 176 3.94 3.72 -4.65
N GLY A 177 4.37 4.63 -5.52
CA GLY A 177 4.65 4.33 -6.93
C GLY A 177 5.75 3.28 -7.09
N VAL A 178 6.81 3.37 -6.26
CA VAL A 178 7.91 2.41 -6.26
C VAL A 178 7.49 1.04 -5.74
N VAL A 179 6.61 0.98 -4.73
CA VAL A 179 5.96 -0.27 -4.31
C VAL A 179 5.26 -0.94 -5.48
N PHE A 180 4.45 -0.19 -6.23
CA PHE A 180 3.75 -0.71 -7.39
C PHE A 180 4.74 -1.16 -8.47
N LEU A 181 5.79 -0.39 -8.74
CA LEU A 181 6.83 -0.75 -9.70
C LEU A 181 7.50 -2.08 -9.34
N GLY A 182 7.90 -2.24 -8.08
CA GLY A 182 8.54 -3.44 -7.55
C GLY A 182 7.62 -4.66 -7.61
N TYR A 183 6.32 -4.50 -7.39
CA TYR A 183 5.38 -5.60 -7.44
C TYR A 183 4.90 -5.95 -8.85
N ALA A 184 4.51 -4.95 -9.65
CA ALA A 184 3.76 -5.15 -10.88
C ALA A 184 4.63 -5.32 -12.13
N LEU A 185 5.81 -4.68 -12.18
CA LEU A 185 6.69 -4.76 -13.37
C LEU A 185 7.82 -5.76 -13.24
N THR A 186 8.10 -6.26 -12.04
CA THR A 186 9.19 -7.22 -11.84
C THR A 186 8.87 -8.68 -12.22
N PRO A 187 7.62 -9.14 -12.41
CA PRO A 187 7.35 -10.45 -13.01
C PRO A 187 8.13 -10.71 -14.30
N GLY A 188 8.32 -9.67 -15.14
CA GLY A 188 9.09 -9.77 -16.37
C GLY A 188 10.60 -9.97 -16.17
N LEU A 189 11.15 -9.74 -14.97
CA LEU A 189 12.57 -10.03 -14.70
C LEU A 189 12.84 -11.51 -14.51
N GLY A 190 11.83 -12.30 -14.10
CA GLY A 190 11.97 -13.75 -13.94
C GLY A 190 12.25 -14.46 -15.27
N SER A 191 11.74 -13.94 -16.39
CA SER A 191 11.97 -14.53 -17.71
C SER A 191 13.42 -14.40 -18.19
N LEU A 192 14.17 -13.38 -17.74
CA LEU A 192 15.57 -13.17 -18.10
C LEU A 192 16.50 -14.31 -17.65
N VAL A 193 16.06 -15.05 -16.62
CA VAL A 193 16.81 -16.18 -16.04
C VAL A 193 16.10 -17.51 -16.23
N ALA A 194 15.01 -17.56 -17.00
CA ALA A 194 14.20 -18.76 -17.19
C ALA A 194 14.93 -19.88 -17.94
N ASP A 195 15.83 -19.55 -18.87
CA ASP A 195 16.65 -20.52 -19.60
C ASP A 195 17.86 -21.03 -18.80
N THR A 196 18.01 -20.61 -17.53
CA THR A 196 19.12 -21.08 -16.70
C THR A 196 18.89 -22.53 -16.31
N ASP A 197 19.84 -23.39 -16.68
CA ASP A 197 19.94 -24.77 -16.21
C ASP A 197 21.40 -25.08 -15.82
N LEU A 198 21.74 -24.80 -14.57
CA LEU A 198 23.10 -24.90 -14.05
C LEU A 198 23.12 -25.62 -12.69
N LEU A 199 23.97 -26.63 -12.55
CA LEU A 199 24.27 -27.21 -11.24
C LEU A 199 25.54 -26.55 -10.69
N PHE A 200 25.39 -25.66 -9.71
CA PHE A 200 26.53 -24.98 -9.06
C PHE A 200 26.50 -25.20 -7.55
N CYS A 201 27.64 -25.65 -7.00
CA CYS A 201 27.79 -25.96 -5.57
C CYS A 201 26.71 -26.91 -4.97
N GLY A 202 26.21 -27.86 -5.77
CA GLY A 202 25.17 -28.80 -5.33
C GLY A 202 23.76 -28.23 -5.31
N VAL A 203 23.56 -27.01 -5.81
CA VAL A 203 22.26 -26.37 -6.01
C VAL A 203 21.92 -26.37 -7.50
N HIS A 204 20.72 -26.82 -7.83
CA HIS A 204 20.21 -26.83 -9.21
C HIS A 204 19.49 -25.51 -9.50
N PHE A 205 20.13 -24.67 -10.31
CA PHE A 205 19.57 -23.43 -10.82
C PHE A 205 18.76 -23.76 -12.06
N ASN A 206 17.44 -23.87 -11.89
CA ASN A 206 16.48 -24.09 -12.96
C ASN A 206 15.57 -22.85 -13.11
N LYS A 207 14.66 -22.89 -14.08
CA LYS A 207 13.64 -21.86 -14.33
C LYS A 207 12.79 -21.43 -13.11
N PHE A 208 12.72 -22.23 -12.04
CA PHE A 208 11.93 -21.96 -10.84
C PHE A 208 12.77 -21.36 -9.69
N THR A 209 14.01 -21.83 -9.53
CA THR A 209 14.94 -21.37 -8.51
C THR A 209 15.72 -20.13 -8.95
N SER A 210 16.01 -19.99 -10.25
CA SER A 210 16.81 -18.90 -10.82
C SER A 210 16.28 -17.48 -10.57
N PRO A 211 14.96 -17.21 -10.47
CA PRO A 211 14.47 -15.89 -10.07
C PRO A 211 14.95 -15.49 -8.66
N GLY A 212 15.24 -16.48 -7.80
CA GLY A 212 15.86 -16.27 -6.49
C GLY A 212 17.24 -15.62 -6.56
N MET A 213 18.01 -15.83 -7.63
CA MET A 213 19.33 -15.20 -7.80
C MET A 213 19.19 -13.67 -7.96
N ILE A 214 18.20 -13.23 -8.72
CA ILE A 214 17.91 -11.79 -8.90
C ILE A 214 17.55 -11.18 -7.55
N LEU A 215 16.75 -11.89 -6.74
CA LEU A 215 16.36 -11.43 -5.41
C LEU A 215 17.53 -11.38 -4.43
N VAL A 216 18.40 -12.38 -4.44
CA VAL A 216 19.64 -12.37 -3.64
C VAL A 216 20.52 -11.18 -4.04
N LEU A 217 20.71 -10.95 -5.35
CA LEU A 217 21.46 -9.81 -5.86
C LEU A 217 20.85 -8.48 -5.41
N LEU A 218 19.54 -8.28 -5.57
CA LEU A 218 18.85 -7.06 -5.12
C LEU A 218 19.02 -6.82 -3.62
N ASN A 219 18.91 -7.86 -2.79
CA ASN A 219 19.12 -7.73 -1.34
C ASN A 219 20.57 -7.41 -0.99
N VAL A 220 21.56 -8.05 -1.64
CA VAL A 220 22.99 -7.76 -1.43
C VAL A 220 23.31 -6.31 -1.82
N LEU A 221 22.81 -5.85 -2.97
CA LEU A 221 22.97 -4.45 -3.40
C LEU A 221 22.33 -3.48 -2.40
N THR A 222 21.15 -3.84 -1.86
CA THR A 222 20.46 -3.03 -0.85
C THR A 222 21.27 -2.96 0.44
N VAL A 223 21.76 -4.09 0.97
CA VAL A 223 22.62 -4.12 2.16
C VAL A 223 23.88 -3.30 1.94
N PHE A 224 24.55 -3.48 0.79
CA PHE A 224 25.75 -2.73 0.46
C PHE A 224 25.47 -1.22 0.37
N GLY A 225 24.39 -0.81 -0.29
CA GLY A 225 24.00 0.59 -0.39
C GLY A 225 23.65 1.21 0.96
N ILE A 226 22.93 0.49 1.83
CA ILE A 226 22.64 0.97 3.20
C ILE A 226 23.91 1.07 4.05
N LEU A 227 24.90 0.19 3.85
CA LEU A 227 26.16 0.24 4.58
C LEU A 227 27.09 1.37 4.12
N THR A 228 27.11 1.67 2.81
CA THR A 228 28.13 2.55 2.22
C THR A 228 27.62 3.94 1.88
N VAL A 229 26.33 4.06 1.54
CA VAL A 229 25.75 5.28 0.96
C VAL A 229 24.76 5.96 1.91
N TYR A 230 23.94 5.20 2.64
CA TYR A 230 22.91 5.75 3.51
C TYR A 230 23.51 6.45 4.75
N ASP A 231 23.10 7.71 4.98
CA ASP A 231 23.63 8.59 6.02
C ASP A 231 22.55 8.93 7.06
N ASP A 232 22.68 8.40 8.28
CA ASP A 232 21.75 8.63 9.41
C ASP A 232 21.74 10.10 9.90
N SER A 233 22.71 10.93 9.50
CA SER A 233 22.82 12.32 9.96
C SER A 233 21.99 13.32 9.17
N ILE A 234 21.37 12.87 8.07
CA ILE A 234 20.54 13.71 7.22
C ILE A 234 19.19 13.96 7.89
N THR A 235 18.78 15.23 7.88
CA THR A 235 17.54 15.69 8.50
C THR A 235 16.68 16.46 7.50
N VAL A 236 15.50 16.88 7.95
CA VAL A 236 14.61 17.74 7.17
C VAL A 236 15.25 19.07 6.72
N GLN A 237 16.26 19.57 7.44
CA GLN A 237 16.94 20.82 7.08
C GLN A 237 17.78 20.69 5.80
N ASP A 238 18.18 19.46 5.47
CA ASP A 238 19.04 19.15 4.32
C ASP A 238 18.27 18.94 3.02
N GLY A 239 16.93 18.87 3.10
CA GLY A 239 16.06 18.68 1.94
C GLY A 239 15.93 19.91 1.06
N PRO A 240 15.22 19.83 -0.07
CA PRO A 240 14.97 20.99 -0.94
C PRO A 240 14.21 22.11 -0.19
N GLU A 241 14.42 23.35 -0.63
CA GLU A 241 13.66 24.50 -0.15
C GLU A 241 12.18 24.34 -0.53
N GLU A 242 11.30 24.78 0.37
CA GLU A 242 9.89 24.90 0.01
C GLU A 242 9.77 26.06 -0.96
N GLU A 243 9.16 25.84 -2.12
CA GLU A 243 8.67 26.96 -2.91
C GLU A 243 7.70 27.74 -2.00
N GLU A 244 7.96 29.04 -1.79
CA GLU A 244 6.99 29.91 -1.13
C GLU A 244 5.69 29.75 -1.90
N ALA A 245 4.65 29.24 -1.23
CA ALA A 245 3.33 29.25 -1.81
C ALA A 245 3.05 30.70 -2.16
N GLU A 246 2.90 31.00 -3.47
CA GLU A 246 2.38 32.29 -3.91
C GLU A 246 1.16 32.59 -3.03
N ASP A 247 1.14 33.77 -2.43
CA ASP A 247 0.10 34.25 -1.52
C ASP A 247 -1.25 34.31 -2.26
N GLY A 248 -1.88 33.13 -2.36
CA GLY A 248 -2.83 32.80 -3.40
C GLY A 248 -3.50 31.48 -3.07
N GLN A 249 -4.47 31.57 -2.15
CA GLN A 249 -5.32 30.49 -1.66
C GLN A 249 -4.63 29.54 -0.68
N VAL A 250 -4.61 29.95 0.59
CA VAL A 250 -4.82 29.02 1.70
C VAL A 250 -6.05 28.19 1.36
N SER A 251 -5.77 26.97 0.92
CA SER A 251 -6.69 25.89 0.60
C SER A 251 -7.90 25.89 1.55
N ASN A 252 -9.04 26.32 1.01
CA ASN A 252 -10.40 25.98 1.43
C ASN A 252 -10.58 25.59 2.91
N THR A 253 -10.72 26.60 3.78
CA THR A 253 -11.23 26.43 5.15
C THR A 253 -12.61 25.75 5.19
N LEU A 254 -13.31 25.67 4.06
CA LEU A 254 -14.61 25.00 3.86
C LEU A 254 -14.52 23.51 3.43
N ASN A 255 -13.34 22.98 3.10
CA ASN A 255 -13.15 21.56 2.74
C ASN A 255 -12.57 20.72 3.89
N ASN A 256 -12.67 21.22 5.12
CA ASN A 256 -12.07 20.60 6.28
C ASN A 256 -12.96 19.42 6.79
N PRO A 257 -12.52 18.15 6.68
CA PRO A 257 -13.23 16.99 7.25
C PRO A 257 -13.30 17.01 8.80
N THR A 258 -12.76 18.06 9.43
CA THR A 258 -12.90 18.38 10.84
C THR A 258 -14.33 18.79 11.25
N LEU A 259 -15.23 19.03 10.30
CA LEU A 259 -16.65 19.29 10.59
C LEU A 259 -17.52 18.04 10.76
N LEU A 260 -17.03 16.85 10.39
CA LEU A 260 -17.83 15.62 10.53
C LEU A 260 -17.85 15.15 11.99
N PRO A 261 -19.03 14.82 12.54
CA PRO A 261 -19.16 14.23 13.86
C PRO A 261 -18.32 12.95 13.98
N GLU A 262 -17.72 12.71 15.15
CA GLU A 262 -16.82 11.57 15.38
C GLU A 262 -17.47 10.22 15.07
N HIS A 263 -18.75 10.05 15.37
CA HIS A 263 -19.47 8.81 15.09
C HIS A 263 -19.55 8.50 13.58
N ILE A 264 -19.74 9.51 12.72
CA ILE A 264 -19.74 9.33 11.26
C ILE A 264 -18.35 8.95 10.77
N VAL A 265 -17.31 9.57 11.33
CA VAL A 265 -15.91 9.25 11.01
C VAL A 265 -15.58 7.82 11.41
N ASN A 266 -16.00 7.37 12.60
CA ASN A 266 -15.80 5.99 13.06
C ASN A 266 -16.52 4.95 12.18
N ILE A 267 -17.74 5.25 11.74
CA ILE A 267 -18.46 4.43 10.74
C ILE A 267 -17.65 4.38 9.44
N GLY A 268 -17.18 5.53 8.96
CA GLY A 268 -16.34 5.62 7.78
C GLY A 268 -15.06 4.81 7.91
N VAL A 269 -14.40 4.84 9.06
CA VAL A 269 -13.22 4.02 9.35
C VAL A 269 -13.53 2.53 9.15
N GLY A 270 -14.65 2.05 9.68
CA GLY A 270 -15.10 0.67 9.48
C GLY A 270 -15.35 0.33 8.01
N VAL A 271 -16.03 1.22 7.28
CA VAL A 271 -16.29 1.05 5.84
C VAL A 271 -14.99 0.97 5.04
N PHE A 272 -14.06 1.90 5.23
CA PHE A 272 -12.80 1.90 4.49
C PHE A 272 -11.86 0.74 4.86
N ILE A 273 -11.89 0.28 6.12
CA ILE A 273 -11.21 -0.96 6.52
C ILE A 273 -11.78 -2.17 5.76
N PHE A 274 -13.11 -2.26 5.66
CA PHE A 274 -13.77 -3.33 4.89
C PHE A 274 -13.45 -3.26 3.39
N LEU A 275 -13.50 -2.06 2.78
CA LEU A 275 -13.12 -1.84 1.38
C LEU A 275 -11.67 -2.30 1.14
N ASN A 276 -10.74 -1.87 2.00
CA ASN A 276 -9.33 -2.24 1.86
C ASN A 276 -9.09 -3.74 2.09
N PHE A 277 -9.79 -4.36 3.04
CA PHE A 277 -9.78 -5.82 3.23
C PHE A 277 -10.20 -6.53 1.93
N ASN A 278 -11.32 -6.13 1.33
CA ASN A 278 -11.84 -6.77 0.12
C ASN A 278 -10.91 -6.59 -1.07
N THR A 279 -10.46 -5.37 -1.36
CA THR A 279 -9.57 -5.15 -2.51
C THR A 279 -8.25 -5.92 -2.37
N ARG A 280 -7.64 -5.91 -1.17
CA ARG A 280 -6.35 -6.58 -0.94
C ARG A 280 -6.48 -8.10 -0.95
N GLY A 281 -7.60 -8.60 -0.44
CA GLY A 281 -7.94 -10.01 -0.43
C GLY A 281 -8.25 -10.54 -1.83
N ILE A 282 -9.08 -9.84 -2.62
CA ILE A 282 -9.37 -10.22 -4.01
C ILE A 282 -8.08 -10.23 -4.84
N LEU A 283 -7.26 -9.17 -4.76
CA LEU A 283 -5.95 -9.16 -5.43
C LEU A 283 -5.11 -10.39 -5.08
N SER A 284 -5.17 -10.85 -3.83
CA SER A 284 -4.42 -12.04 -3.41
C SER A 284 -5.01 -13.38 -3.83
N VAL A 285 -6.30 -13.44 -4.16
CA VAL A 285 -6.89 -14.59 -4.85
C VAL A 285 -6.29 -14.70 -6.24
N PHE A 286 -6.26 -13.60 -6.99
CA PHE A 286 -5.68 -13.54 -8.34
C PHE A 286 -4.18 -13.88 -8.34
N GLU A 287 -3.43 -13.47 -7.31
CA GLU A 287 -2.03 -13.91 -7.13
C GLU A 287 -1.86 -15.44 -7.02
N THR A 288 -2.91 -16.17 -6.62
CA THR A 288 -2.90 -17.64 -6.54
C THR A 288 -3.42 -18.30 -7.82
N VAL A 289 -4.48 -17.74 -8.44
CA VAL A 289 -5.18 -18.40 -9.56
C VAL A 289 -4.69 -17.99 -10.94
N ASN A 290 -3.98 -16.87 -11.10
CA ASN A 290 -3.63 -16.32 -12.41
C ASN A 290 -2.76 -17.25 -13.26
N VAL A 291 -1.73 -17.86 -12.66
CA VAL A 291 -0.85 -18.79 -13.41
C VAL A 291 -1.60 -20.07 -13.78
N PRO A 292 -2.34 -20.75 -12.87
CA PRO A 292 -3.22 -21.87 -13.25
C PRO A 292 -4.17 -21.54 -14.41
N LEU A 293 -4.90 -20.42 -14.32
CA LEU A 293 -5.85 -20.00 -15.36
C LEU A 293 -5.15 -19.69 -16.68
N PHE A 294 -3.95 -19.11 -16.63
CA PHE A 294 -3.15 -18.84 -17.83
C PHE A 294 -2.79 -20.14 -18.55
N ILE A 295 -2.27 -21.13 -17.81
CA ILE A 295 -1.91 -22.44 -18.37
C ILE A 295 -3.13 -23.15 -18.97
N GLU A 296 -4.26 -23.09 -18.28
CA GLU A 296 -5.54 -23.65 -18.77
C GLU A 296 -5.99 -22.96 -20.06
N ALA A 297 -5.94 -21.62 -20.10
CA ALA A 297 -6.43 -20.84 -21.24
C ALA A 297 -5.51 -20.88 -22.48
N THR A 298 -4.21 -21.15 -22.30
CA THR A 298 -3.25 -21.28 -23.40
C THR A 298 -2.99 -22.73 -23.81
N GLY A 299 -3.33 -23.70 -22.97
CA GLY A 299 -2.94 -25.10 -23.16
C GLY A 299 -1.42 -25.32 -23.14
N SER A 300 -0.67 -24.40 -22.53
CA SER A 300 0.79 -24.47 -22.48
C SER A 300 1.25 -25.61 -21.60
N ASP A 301 2.32 -26.30 -21.99
CA ASP A 301 2.94 -27.33 -21.17
C ASP A 301 3.56 -26.72 -19.89
N PRO A 302 3.08 -27.06 -18.68
CA PRO A 302 3.59 -26.55 -17.41
C PRO A 302 5.09 -26.83 -17.19
N GLU A 303 5.61 -27.90 -17.81
CA GLU A 303 7.02 -28.29 -17.71
C GLU A 303 7.92 -27.58 -18.72
N SER A 304 7.36 -26.82 -19.66
CA SER A 304 8.14 -26.05 -20.64
C SER A 304 8.72 -24.76 -20.05
N VAL A 305 9.87 -24.32 -20.56
CA VAL A 305 10.43 -23.00 -20.23
C VAL A 305 9.59 -21.88 -20.87
N SER A 306 9.06 -22.12 -22.07
CA SER A 306 8.19 -21.18 -22.78
C SER A 306 6.95 -20.81 -21.98
N ALA A 307 6.29 -21.76 -21.30
CA ALA A 307 5.12 -21.45 -20.46
C ALA A 307 5.46 -20.48 -19.32
N VAL A 308 6.63 -20.63 -18.71
CA VAL A 308 7.12 -19.73 -17.65
C VAL A 308 7.37 -18.34 -18.20
N VAL A 309 8.04 -18.24 -19.37
CA VAL A 309 8.35 -16.97 -20.02
C VAL A 309 7.06 -16.25 -20.44
N ASP A 310 6.12 -16.98 -21.05
CA ASP A 310 4.86 -16.42 -21.52
C ASP A 310 3.97 -15.94 -20.37
N ALA A 311 3.87 -16.71 -19.28
CA ALA A 311 3.15 -16.30 -18.08
C ALA A 311 3.80 -15.07 -17.41
N SER A 312 5.14 -15.01 -17.40
CA SER A 312 5.89 -13.86 -16.86
C SER A 312 5.65 -12.60 -17.69
N ASN A 313 5.69 -12.72 -19.02
CA ASN A 313 5.41 -11.64 -19.94
C ASN A 313 3.96 -11.16 -19.82
N PHE A 314 3.00 -12.09 -19.72
CA PHE A 314 1.59 -11.76 -19.49
C PHE A 314 1.39 -10.91 -18.23
N GLN A 315 1.96 -11.33 -17.10
CA GLN A 315 1.90 -10.55 -15.85
C GLN A 315 2.63 -9.21 -15.96
N PHE A 316 3.77 -9.16 -16.65
CA PHE A 316 4.48 -7.90 -16.91
C PHE A 316 3.62 -6.90 -17.69
N TYR A 317 2.95 -7.36 -18.75
CA TYR A 317 2.06 -6.50 -19.55
C TYR A 317 0.84 -6.04 -18.74
N LEU A 318 0.25 -6.92 -17.93
CA LEU A 318 -0.82 -6.52 -17.00
C LEU A 318 -0.33 -5.45 -16.01
N GLY A 319 0.89 -5.57 -15.51
CA GLY A 319 1.52 -4.57 -14.65
C GLY A 319 1.75 -3.24 -15.36
N LEU A 320 2.23 -3.26 -16.60
CA LEU A 320 2.45 -2.06 -17.41
C LEU A 320 1.13 -1.32 -17.70
N LEU A 321 0.07 -2.06 -18.03
CA LEU A 321 -1.28 -1.50 -18.15
C LEU A 321 -1.76 -0.93 -16.82
N GLY A 322 -1.41 -1.55 -15.69
CA GLY A 322 -1.71 -1.02 -14.37
C GLY A 322 -1.08 0.34 -14.07
N LEU A 323 0.11 0.60 -14.63
CA LEU A 323 0.76 1.91 -14.50
C LEU A 323 -0.06 3.02 -15.19
N LEU A 324 -0.74 2.71 -16.30
CA LEU A 324 -1.64 3.65 -16.97
C LEU A 324 -2.81 4.06 -16.07
N SER A 325 -3.31 3.14 -15.24
CA SER A 325 -4.34 3.44 -14.25
C SER A 325 -3.84 4.44 -13.20
N TYR A 326 -2.59 4.36 -12.75
CA TYR A 326 -2.00 5.36 -11.84
C TYR A 326 -1.89 6.74 -12.50
N PHE A 327 -1.42 6.79 -13.75
CA PHE A 327 -1.37 8.05 -14.49
C PHE A 327 -2.75 8.64 -14.72
N ALA A 328 -3.76 7.82 -14.99
CA ALA A 328 -5.15 8.27 -15.13
C ALA A 328 -5.69 8.86 -13.82
N ILE A 329 -5.39 8.24 -12.67
CA ILE A 329 -5.78 8.78 -11.35
C ILE A 329 -5.17 10.16 -11.13
N GLU A 330 -3.87 10.31 -11.40
CA GLU A 330 -3.18 11.60 -11.20
C GLU A 330 -3.67 12.67 -12.17
N TYR A 331 -3.83 12.33 -13.46
CA TYR A 331 -4.28 13.27 -14.49
C TYR A 331 -5.71 13.76 -14.25
N PHE A 332 -6.62 12.88 -13.83
CA PHE A 332 -8.03 13.23 -13.60
C PHE A 332 -8.36 13.48 -12.11
N ARG A 333 -7.34 13.66 -11.25
CA ARG A 333 -7.52 13.82 -9.79
C ARG A 333 -8.40 15.01 -9.39
N HIS A 334 -8.45 16.05 -10.22
CA HIS A 334 -9.25 17.25 -9.98
C HIS A 334 -10.66 17.16 -10.58
N SER A 335 -10.87 16.26 -11.54
CA SER A 335 -12.13 16.14 -12.28
C SER A 335 -13.08 15.12 -11.65
N ILE A 336 -12.55 14.10 -10.97
CA ILE A 336 -13.33 12.99 -10.43
C ILE A 336 -13.14 12.92 -8.92
N ARG A 337 -14.26 12.83 -8.18
CA ARG A 337 -14.27 12.67 -6.72
C ARG A 337 -13.73 11.29 -6.32
N ASP A 338 -13.02 11.21 -5.20
CA ASP A 338 -12.43 9.96 -4.70
C ASP A 338 -13.45 8.81 -4.59
N GLU A 339 -14.66 9.08 -4.12
CA GLU A 339 -15.74 8.09 -4.01
C GLU A 339 -16.12 7.46 -5.36
N ASN A 340 -16.16 8.25 -6.44
CA ASN A 340 -16.49 7.78 -7.78
C ASN A 340 -15.36 6.91 -8.34
N TRP A 341 -14.11 7.28 -8.06
CA TRP A 341 -12.96 6.45 -8.37
C TRP A 341 -13.00 5.10 -7.66
N VAL A 342 -13.34 5.07 -6.37
CA VAL A 342 -13.47 3.80 -5.64
C VAL A 342 -14.61 2.95 -6.22
N HIS A 343 -15.77 3.55 -6.54
CA HIS A 343 -16.85 2.85 -7.24
C HIS A 343 -16.42 2.29 -8.59
N LEU A 344 -15.68 3.07 -9.39
CA LEU A 344 -15.13 2.61 -10.67
C LEU A 344 -14.19 1.43 -10.46
N GLY A 345 -13.27 1.53 -9.49
CA GLY A 345 -12.32 0.47 -9.16
C GLY A 345 -13.03 -0.85 -8.82
N PHE A 346 -13.95 -0.83 -7.86
CA PHE A 346 -14.73 -2.04 -7.51
C PHE A 346 -15.66 -2.51 -8.63
N GLY A 347 -16.20 -1.59 -9.44
CA GLY A 347 -17.00 -1.92 -10.62
C GLY A 347 -16.21 -2.70 -11.67
N MET A 348 -14.96 -2.32 -11.91
CA MET A 348 -14.06 -3.04 -12.81
C MET A 348 -13.67 -4.42 -12.25
N VAL A 349 -13.36 -4.51 -10.94
CA VAL A 349 -13.11 -5.81 -10.30
C VAL A 349 -14.34 -6.71 -10.36
N LEU A 350 -15.54 -6.17 -10.11
CA LEU A 350 -16.81 -6.88 -10.23
C LEU A 350 -16.99 -7.43 -11.65
N ALA A 351 -16.84 -6.58 -12.67
CA ALA A 351 -17.00 -6.96 -14.07
C ALA A 351 -16.05 -8.08 -14.50
N GLY A 352 -14.77 -8.01 -14.13
CA GLY A 352 -13.81 -9.06 -14.44
C GLY A 352 -14.10 -10.39 -13.73
N ASN A 353 -14.54 -10.35 -12.46
CA ASN A 353 -14.95 -11.58 -11.76
C ASN A 353 -16.26 -12.17 -12.32
N VAL A 354 -17.21 -11.34 -12.78
CA VAL A 354 -18.41 -11.83 -13.50
C VAL A 354 -18.01 -12.53 -14.79
N LEU A 355 -17.05 -11.98 -15.54
CA LEU A 355 -16.56 -12.59 -16.78
C LEU A 355 -15.97 -13.98 -16.52
N LEU A 356 -15.17 -14.14 -15.47
CA LEU A 356 -14.59 -15.42 -15.09
C LEU A 356 -15.62 -16.40 -14.48
N ALA A 357 -16.57 -15.91 -13.70
CA ALA A 357 -17.63 -16.75 -13.11
C ALA A 357 -18.59 -17.31 -14.18
N MET A 358 -18.82 -16.54 -15.25
CA MET A 358 -19.69 -16.90 -16.38
C MET A 358 -18.93 -17.54 -17.53
N ALA A 359 -17.63 -17.79 -17.38
CA ALA A 359 -16.83 -18.38 -18.44
C ALA A 359 -17.35 -19.80 -18.77
N PRO A 360 -17.40 -20.17 -20.07
CA PRO A 360 -17.69 -21.55 -20.46
C PRO A 360 -16.61 -22.51 -19.94
N GLU A 361 -16.88 -23.82 -19.99
CA GLU A 361 -15.93 -24.86 -19.54
C GLU A 361 -14.54 -24.71 -20.20
N ASP A 362 -14.48 -24.20 -21.43
CA ASP A 362 -13.24 -23.86 -22.12
C ASP A 362 -12.92 -22.36 -22.00
N LEU A 363 -12.11 -21.98 -21.01
CA LEU A 363 -11.67 -20.60 -20.83
C LEU A 363 -10.72 -20.19 -21.97
N THR A 364 -11.10 -19.19 -22.77
CA THR A 364 -10.22 -18.69 -23.84
C THR A 364 -9.20 -17.67 -23.33
N PHE A 365 -8.01 -17.63 -23.93
CA PHE A 365 -6.98 -16.63 -23.61
C PHE A 365 -7.49 -15.18 -23.69
N THR A 366 -8.37 -14.87 -24.65
CA THR A 366 -8.97 -13.53 -24.79
C THR A 366 -9.89 -13.18 -23.62
N GLN A 367 -10.71 -14.11 -23.16
CA GLN A 367 -11.57 -13.92 -21.99
C GLN A 367 -10.75 -13.72 -20.73
N LEU A 368 -9.74 -14.58 -20.51
CA LEU A 368 -8.81 -14.43 -19.39
C LEU A 368 -8.13 -13.05 -19.43
N SER A 369 -7.57 -12.67 -20.58
CA SER A 369 -6.89 -11.38 -20.74
C SER A 369 -7.80 -10.20 -20.42
N LEU A 370 -9.05 -10.22 -20.89
CA LEU A 370 -10.01 -9.16 -20.61
C LEU A 370 -10.39 -9.09 -19.13
N ALA A 371 -10.65 -10.23 -18.48
CA ALA A 371 -10.92 -10.28 -17.05
C ALA A 371 -9.74 -9.77 -16.22
N GLU A 372 -8.52 -10.21 -16.53
CA GLU A 372 -7.30 -9.80 -15.83
C GLU A 372 -7.02 -8.31 -16.01
N ILE A 373 -7.23 -7.73 -17.20
CA ILE A 373 -7.10 -6.28 -17.40
C ILE A 373 -8.08 -5.53 -16.48
N LEU A 374 -9.33 -5.97 -16.42
CA LEU A 374 -10.36 -5.33 -15.57
C LEU A 374 -10.02 -5.45 -14.08
N VAL A 375 -9.55 -6.60 -13.62
CA VAL A 375 -9.26 -6.84 -12.20
C VAL A 375 -7.87 -6.31 -11.82
N TRP A 376 -6.82 -6.78 -12.48
CA TRP A 376 -5.43 -6.57 -12.09
C TRP A 376 -4.87 -5.23 -12.55
N SER A 377 -5.16 -4.81 -13.79
CA SER A 377 -4.61 -3.58 -14.35
C SER A 377 -5.44 -2.34 -14.01
N VAL A 378 -6.76 -2.46 -13.92
CA VAL A 378 -7.64 -1.30 -13.69
C VAL A 378 -8.22 -1.30 -12.28
N GLY A 379 -9.00 -2.32 -11.93
CA GLY A 379 -9.82 -2.34 -10.73
C GLY A 379 -9.03 -2.31 -9.42
N CYS A 380 -8.05 -3.20 -9.27
CA CYS A 380 -7.22 -3.30 -8.06
C CYS A 380 -6.31 -2.06 -7.86
N PRO A 381 -5.57 -1.55 -8.86
CA PRO A 381 -4.76 -0.34 -8.71
C PRO A 381 -5.57 0.89 -8.29
N ILE A 382 -6.72 1.12 -8.93
CA ILE A 382 -7.62 2.23 -8.58
C ILE A 382 -8.13 2.04 -7.15
N SER A 383 -8.71 0.87 -6.85
CA SER A 383 -9.33 0.63 -5.54
C SER A 383 -8.29 0.73 -4.42
N THR A 384 -7.13 0.10 -4.54
CA THR A 384 -6.10 0.12 -3.48
C THR A 384 -5.53 1.51 -3.22
N THR A 385 -5.32 2.30 -4.28
CA THR A 385 -4.72 3.64 -4.18
C THR A 385 -5.72 4.65 -3.64
N VAL A 386 -6.93 4.67 -4.20
CA VAL A 386 -7.93 5.68 -3.85
C VAL A 386 -8.58 5.38 -2.51
N VAL A 387 -8.78 4.10 -2.13
CA VAL A 387 -9.24 3.75 -0.78
C VAL A 387 -8.26 4.26 0.28
N LEU A 388 -6.95 4.10 0.06
CA LEU A 388 -5.93 4.60 1.00
C LEU A 388 -5.93 6.14 1.07
N ALA A 389 -6.00 6.82 -0.08
CA ALA A 389 -6.03 8.28 -0.14
C ALA A 389 -7.29 8.86 0.51
N ALA A 390 -8.45 8.32 0.19
CA ALA A 390 -9.74 8.72 0.75
C ALA A 390 -9.82 8.44 2.25
N PHE A 391 -9.25 7.34 2.73
CA PHE A 391 -9.17 7.04 4.16
C PHE A 391 -8.29 8.05 4.91
N SER A 392 -7.14 8.44 4.33
CA SER A 392 -6.29 9.49 4.90
C SER A 392 -7.03 10.83 5.01
N LYS A 393 -7.74 11.22 3.93
CA LYS A 393 -8.58 12.43 3.91
C LYS A 393 -9.73 12.35 4.92
N LEU A 394 -10.36 11.18 5.09
CA LEU A 394 -11.43 10.99 6.08
C LEU A 394 -10.94 11.26 7.50
N LEU A 395 -9.74 10.78 7.85
CA LEU A 395 -9.14 11.03 9.16
C LEU A 395 -8.78 12.51 9.34
N GLY A 396 -8.29 13.17 8.29
CA GLY A 396 -7.90 14.58 8.33
C GLY A 396 -6.80 14.80 9.37
N GLY A 397 -6.98 15.80 10.25
CA GLY A 397 -6.05 16.10 11.34
C GLY A 397 -6.12 15.17 12.56
N ARG A 398 -6.94 14.11 12.54
CA ARG A 398 -7.05 13.16 13.67
C ARG A 398 -5.81 12.26 13.77
N PRO A 399 -5.54 11.61 14.92
CA PRO A 399 -4.42 10.68 15.07
C PRO A 399 -4.47 9.56 14.03
N GLN A 400 -3.63 9.65 12.98
CA GLN A 400 -3.70 8.73 11.85
C GLN A 400 -2.99 7.40 12.10
N GLY A 401 -1.97 7.37 12.97
CA GLY A 401 -1.11 6.22 13.16
C GLY A 401 -1.87 4.93 13.50
N MET A 402 -2.81 5.00 14.44
CA MET A 402 -3.59 3.82 14.84
C MET A 402 -4.49 3.33 13.70
N PHE A 403 -5.27 4.22 13.10
CA PHE A 403 -6.22 3.86 12.05
C PHE A 403 -5.53 3.38 10.77
N MET A 404 -4.39 3.97 10.41
CA MET A 404 -3.55 3.49 9.30
C MET A 404 -2.93 2.13 9.61
N GLY A 405 -2.55 1.88 10.87
CA GLY A 405 -2.13 0.56 11.34
C GLY A 405 -3.23 -0.48 11.18
N LEU A 406 -4.45 -0.20 11.65
CA LEU A 406 -5.62 -1.08 11.51
C LEU A 406 -5.96 -1.36 10.04
N LEU A 407 -5.93 -0.33 9.19
CA LEU A 407 -6.11 -0.47 7.74
C LEU A 407 -5.07 -1.44 7.15
N GLY A 408 -3.79 -1.28 7.51
CA GLY A 408 -2.70 -2.14 7.09
C GLY A 408 -2.82 -3.58 7.59
N SER A 409 -3.20 -3.77 8.85
CA SER A 409 -3.42 -5.10 9.42
C SER A 409 -4.58 -5.83 8.74
N ALA A 410 -5.70 -5.15 8.49
CA ALA A 410 -6.83 -5.72 7.76
C ALA A 410 -6.44 -6.18 6.35
N ALA A 411 -5.61 -5.39 5.64
CA ALA A 411 -5.04 -5.82 4.36
C ALA A 411 -4.23 -7.11 4.50
N CYS A 412 -3.35 -7.20 5.49
CA CYS A 412 -2.53 -8.40 5.67
C CYS A 412 -3.38 -9.63 6.03
N ILE A 413 -4.39 -9.47 6.89
CA ILE A 413 -5.33 -10.55 7.26
C ILE A 413 -6.07 -11.05 6.02
N SER A 414 -6.59 -10.15 5.18
CA SER A 414 -7.26 -10.55 3.94
C SER A 414 -6.36 -11.39 3.03
N ARG A 415 -5.07 -11.03 2.95
CA ARG A 415 -4.04 -11.73 2.17
C ARG A 415 -3.48 -12.97 2.83
N CYS A 416 -3.89 -13.27 4.07
CA CYS A 416 -3.64 -14.56 4.71
C CYS A 416 -4.81 -15.53 4.48
N VAL A 417 -6.05 -15.02 4.43
CA VAL A 417 -7.26 -15.85 4.40
C VAL A 417 -7.74 -16.11 2.97
N LEU A 418 -7.91 -15.07 2.15
CA LEU A 418 -8.56 -15.21 0.84
C LEU A 418 -7.76 -16.04 -0.18
N PRO A 419 -6.41 -16.04 -0.21
CA PRO A 419 -5.63 -16.92 -1.09
C PRO A 419 -5.85 -18.42 -0.85
N LEU A 420 -6.44 -18.79 0.28
CA LEU A 420 -6.78 -20.18 0.61
C LEU A 420 -8.14 -20.58 0.04
N LEU A 421 -8.97 -19.64 -0.41
CA LEU A 421 -10.30 -19.93 -0.96
C LEU A 421 -10.26 -20.87 -2.17
N PRO A 422 -9.38 -20.70 -3.18
CA PRO A 422 -9.31 -21.61 -4.32
C PRO A 422 -9.04 -23.07 -3.96
N ALA A 423 -8.41 -23.31 -2.81
CA ALA A 423 -8.02 -24.63 -2.37
C ALA A 423 -9.14 -25.43 -1.69
N VAL A 424 -10.14 -24.73 -1.14
CA VAL A 424 -11.22 -25.37 -0.36
C VAL A 424 -12.47 -25.65 -1.20
N VAL A 425 -12.43 -25.31 -2.48
CA VAL A 425 -13.53 -25.53 -3.43
C VAL A 425 -13.06 -26.43 -4.59
N PRO A 426 -13.95 -27.26 -5.17
CA PRO A 426 -13.57 -28.19 -6.23
C PRO A 426 -13.31 -27.53 -7.58
N THR A 427 -13.87 -26.33 -7.82
CA THR A 427 -13.70 -25.54 -9.04
C THR A 427 -13.46 -24.08 -8.70
N LEU A 428 -12.93 -23.29 -9.63
CA LEU A 428 -12.66 -21.87 -9.38
C LEU A 428 -13.91 -20.98 -9.43
N ALA A 429 -15.02 -21.44 -10.03
CA ALA A 429 -16.24 -20.65 -10.17
C ALA A 429 -16.82 -20.11 -8.83
N PRO A 430 -16.94 -20.92 -7.74
CA PRO A 430 -17.33 -20.41 -6.43
C PRO A 430 -16.43 -19.30 -5.90
N VAL A 431 -15.12 -19.30 -6.20
CA VAL A 431 -14.18 -18.27 -5.77
C VAL A 431 -14.55 -16.92 -6.40
N PHE A 432 -14.83 -16.93 -7.71
CA PHE A 432 -15.24 -15.71 -8.41
C PHE A 432 -16.60 -15.20 -7.92
N TRP A 433 -17.54 -16.08 -7.58
CA TRP A 433 -18.80 -15.69 -6.94
C TRP A 433 -18.60 -15.02 -5.58
N VAL A 434 -17.70 -15.53 -4.74
CA VAL A 434 -17.34 -14.87 -3.48
C VAL A 434 -16.77 -13.47 -3.76
N ASN A 435 -15.85 -13.34 -4.72
CA ASN A 435 -15.30 -12.03 -5.10
C ASN A 435 -16.38 -11.07 -5.62
N ILE A 436 -17.35 -11.55 -6.40
CA ILE A 436 -18.50 -10.77 -6.87
C ILE A 436 -19.30 -10.22 -5.69
N VAL A 437 -19.60 -11.04 -4.69
CA VAL A 437 -20.33 -10.62 -3.48
C VAL A 437 -19.53 -9.59 -2.67
N LEU A 438 -18.20 -9.79 -2.52
CA LEU A 438 -17.33 -8.83 -1.85
C LEU A 438 -17.27 -7.48 -2.58
N CYS A 439 -17.21 -7.48 -3.92
CA CYS A 439 -17.26 -6.25 -4.72
C CYS A 439 -18.62 -5.56 -4.63
N ALA A 440 -19.71 -6.30 -4.81
CA ALA A 440 -21.06 -5.75 -4.76
C ALA A 440 -21.36 -5.14 -3.38
N SER A 441 -21.00 -5.84 -2.29
CA SER A 441 -21.13 -5.30 -0.94
C SER A 441 -20.27 -4.06 -0.70
N SER A 442 -19.06 -4.01 -1.25
CA SER A 442 -18.18 -2.83 -1.20
C SER A 442 -18.80 -1.61 -1.88
N ILE A 443 -19.37 -1.80 -3.08
CA ILE A 443 -20.06 -0.74 -3.82
C ILE A 443 -21.28 -0.25 -3.04
N VAL A 444 -22.12 -1.17 -2.55
CA VAL A 444 -23.34 -0.81 -1.78
C VAL A 444 -22.98 -0.08 -0.49
N LEU A 445 -21.98 -0.55 0.26
CA LEU A 445 -21.54 0.07 1.51
C LEU A 445 -20.96 1.47 1.29
N LEU A 446 -20.13 1.65 0.26
CA LEU A 446 -19.59 2.98 -0.06
C LEU A 446 -20.70 3.94 -0.51
N TRP A 447 -21.64 3.47 -1.33
CA TRP A 447 -22.78 4.28 -1.77
C TRP A 447 -23.63 4.72 -0.57
N TRP A 448 -23.94 3.78 0.31
CA TRP A 448 -24.68 4.04 1.55
C TRP A 448 -23.94 5.05 2.45
N TYR A 449 -22.65 4.84 2.68
CA TYR A 449 -21.82 5.73 3.50
C TYR A 449 -21.75 7.14 2.91
N THR A 450 -21.58 7.25 1.60
CA THR A 450 -21.57 8.54 0.89
C THR A 450 -22.91 9.27 1.05
N GLY A 451 -24.03 8.55 0.94
CA GLY A 451 -25.35 9.08 1.22
C GLY A 451 -25.52 9.55 2.67
N LEU A 452 -25.00 8.79 3.64
CA LEU A 452 -24.99 9.16 5.06
C LEU A 452 -24.19 10.45 5.32
N VAL A 453 -22.99 10.55 4.75
CA VAL A 453 -22.13 11.74 4.85
C VAL A 453 -22.84 12.95 4.24
N HIS A 454 -23.45 12.80 3.06
CA HIS A 454 -24.17 13.89 2.40
C HIS A 454 -25.34 14.39 3.25
N ARG A 455 -26.19 13.48 3.77
CA ARG A 455 -27.30 13.84 4.67
C ARG A 455 -26.83 14.55 5.92
N THR A 456 -25.74 14.08 6.53
CA THR A 456 -25.17 14.71 7.75
C THR A 456 -24.66 16.11 7.45
N LYS A 457 -23.95 16.31 6.33
CA LYS A 457 -23.47 17.63 5.92
C LYS A 457 -24.62 18.61 5.68
N MET A 458 -25.69 18.16 5.02
CA MET A 458 -26.88 19.00 4.80
C MET A 458 -27.57 19.38 6.12
N ALA A 459 -27.68 18.45 7.07
CA ALA A 459 -28.24 18.73 8.39
C ALA A 459 -27.40 19.78 9.16
N LEU A 460 -26.07 19.63 9.17
CA LEU A 460 -25.18 20.60 9.81
C LEU A 460 -25.26 21.99 9.18
N LEU A 461 -25.38 22.07 7.85
CA LEU A 461 -25.57 23.36 7.16
C LEU A 461 -26.90 24.00 7.52
N ALA A 462 -27.98 23.22 7.62
CA ALA A 462 -29.28 23.71 8.06
C ALA A 462 -29.25 24.21 9.51
N ASP A 463 -28.54 23.52 10.41
CA ASP A 463 -28.35 23.94 11.80
C ASP A 463 -27.57 25.27 11.86
N VAL A 464 -26.49 25.42 11.10
CA VAL A 464 -25.73 26.67 11.01
C VAL A 464 -26.58 27.81 10.46
N GLU A 465 -27.37 27.56 9.41
CA GLU A 465 -28.27 28.56 8.84
C GLU A 465 -29.34 28.98 9.86
N SER A 466 -29.90 28.02 10.61
CA SER A 466 -30.88 28.29 11.66
C SER A 466 -30.30 29.10 12.83
N ALA A 467 -29.07 28.78 13.26
CA ALA A 467 -28.35 29.51 14.30
C ALA A 467 -28.01 30.94 13.84
N TYR A 468 -27.59 31.10 12.58
CA TYR A 468 -27.35 32.42 12.00
C TYR A 468 -28.63 33.26 11.97
N ARG A 469 -29.74 32.71 11.49
CA ARG A 469 -31.06 33.38 11.50
C ARG A 469 -31.54 33.75 12.90
N ALA A 470 -31.23 32.97 13.92
CA ALA A 470 -31.58 33.27 15.32
C ALA A 470 -30.75 34.41 15.93
N VAL A 471 -29.52 34.62 15.43
CA VAL A 471 -28.59 35.64 15.93
C VAL A 471 -28.64 36.94 15.11
N SER A 472 -29.08 36.87 13.84
CA SER A 472 -29.28 38.05 12.99
C SER A 472 -30.56 38.81 13.37
N PRO A 473 -30.50 40.13 13.67
CA PRO A 473 -31.69 40.90 13.97
C PRO A 473 -32.60 41.00 12.72
N PRO A 474 -33.94 41.05 12.90
CA PRO A 474 -34.92 40.96 11.80
C PRO A 474 -34.92 42.15 10.81
N ASN A 475 -33.95 43.05 10.84
CA ASN A 475 -33.86 44.23 9.98
C ASN A 475 -32.41 44.76 9.88
N ASP A 476 -31.40 43.90 9.68
CA ASP A 476 -30.07 44.38 9.32
C ASP A 476 -30.02 44.68 7.80
N PRO A 477 -29.91 45.94 7.36
CA PRO A 477 -29.83 46.30 5.94
C PRO A 477 -28.54 45.79 5.27
N ARG A 478 -27.60 45.18 6.03
CA ARG A 478 -26.42 44.50 5.50
C ARG A 478 -26.59 42.98 5.35
N SER A 479 -27.76 42.44 5.71
CA SER A 479 -28.09 41.03 5.50
C SER A 479 -28.28 40.72 4.01
N PRO A 480 -27.54 39.77 3.43
CA PRO A 480 -27.65 39.44 2.01
C PRO A 480 -28.97 38.75 1.62
N LEU A 481 -29.82 38.38 2.59
CA LEU A 481 -31.08 37.65 2.39
C LEU A 481 -32.31 38.40 2.94
N GLY A 482 -32.14 39.59 3.51
CA GLY A 482 -33.16 40.26 4.33
C GLY A 482 -33.57 41.65 3.88
N SER A 483 -33.55 41.96 2.57
CA SER A 483 -34.26 43.15 2.09
C SER A 483 -35.65 42.74 1.59
N ASP A 484 -36.64 42.72 2.48
CA ASP A 484 -38.01 42.89 2.01
C ASP A 484 -38.07 44.24 1.30
N LYS A 485 -38.67 44.24 0.10
CA LYS A 485 -38.83 45.47 -0.69
C LYS A 485 -39.64 46.45 0.15
N ALA A 486 -39.00 47.52 0.59
CA ALA A 486 -39.71 48.66 1.12
C ALA A 486 -40.54 49.23 -0.04
N ASP A 487 -41.86 49.10 0.04
CA ASP A 487 -42.78 49.79 -0.85
C ASP A 487 -42.59 51.29 -0.64
N PHE A 488 -41.97 51.95 -1.62
CA PHE A 488 -41.89 53.41 -1.64
C PHE A 488 -43.27 53.93 -2.04
N PRO A 489 -43.88 54.86 -1.28
CA PRO A 489 -45.12 55.47 -1.70
C PRO A 489 -44.89 56.24 -3.00
N GLU A 490 -45.73 55.96 -4.01
CA GLU A 490 -45.83 56.76 -5.23
C GLU A 490 -46.25 58.19 -4.81
N ASN A 491 -45.36 59.15 -5.05
CA ASN A 491 -45.69 60.57 -4.89
C ASN A 491 -46.45 61.04 -6.13
N ASP A 492 -47.72 61.40 -5.93
CA ASP A 492 -48.52 62.25 -6.83
C ASP A 492 -47.96 63.67 -6.94
#